data_AF-A0AAP2Z7U2-F1
#
_entry.id   AF-A0AAP2Z7U2-F1
#
_cell.length_a   1.000
_cell.length_b   1.000
_cell.length_c   1.000
_cell.angle_alpha   90.00
_cell.angle_beta   90.00
_cell.angle_gamma   90.00
#
_symmetry.space_group_name_H-M   'P 1'
#
loop_
_entity.id
_entity.type
_entity.pdbx_description
1 polymer ?
#
loop_
_entity_poly.entity_id
_entity_poly.type
_entity_poly.pdbx_seq_one_letter_code
_entity_poly.pdbx_strand_id
1 'polypeptide(L)' 'MKSVRKALREGELTKDTYERVVCAECEKPLKTENDPDTISTIRRCPDCGAEWEEIR' A
#
# COMPACT_ATOMS: atom_id res chain seq x y z
N MET A 1 -9.56 7.24 0.40
CA MET A 1 -8.43 6.37 0.01
C MET A 1 -7.31 7.25 -0.54
N LYS A 2 -6.07 7.11 -0.08
CA LYS A 2 -4.89 7.85 -0.60
C LYS A 2 -4.16 6.97 -1.61
N SER A 3 -3.38 7.56 -2.51
CA SER A 3 -2.52 6.77 -3.39
C SER A 3 -1.26 6.30 -2.67
N VAL A 4 -0.74 5.13 -3.05
CA VAL A 4 0.53 4.58 -2.51
C VAL A 4 1.68 5.59 -2.65
N ARG A 5 1.77 6.28 -3.80
CA ARG A 5 2.79 7.33 -4.04
C ARG A 5 2.66 8.50 -3.06
N LYS A 6 1.45 8.89 -2.68
CA LYS A 6 1.22 9.97 -1.71
C LYS A 6 1.58 9.51 -0.30
N ALA A 7 1.14 8.31 0.08
CA ALA A 7 1.42 7.76 1.41
C ALA A 7 2.92 7.50 1.65
N LEU A 8 3.67 7.10 0.62
CA LEU A 8 5.15 7.02 0.68
C LEU A 8 5.80 8.39 0.93
N ARG A 9 5.24 9.48 0.37
CA ARG A 9 5.75 10.84 0.62
C ARG A 9 5.39 11.38 2.00
N GLU A 10 4.23 10.99 2.52
CA GLU A 10 3.76 11.39 3.85
C GLU A 10 4.39 10.55 4.98
N GLY A 11 5.13 9.49 4.63
CA GLY A 11 5.77 8.60 5.60
C GLY A 11 4.83 7.56 6.22
N GLU A 12 3.59 7.45 5.73
CA GLU A 12 2.63 6.42 6.16
C GLU A 12 2.99 5.03 5.60
N LEU A 13 3.70 5.01 4.47
CA LEU A 13 4.25 3.81 3.86
C LEU A 13 5.76 3.94 3.74
N THR A 14 6.45 2.82 3.85
CA THR A 14 7.88 2.69 3.61
C THR A 14 8.16 1.57 2.62
N LYS A 15 9.40 1.50 2.14
CA LYS A 15 9.89 0.35 1.36
C LYS A 15 10.82 -0.48 2.23
N ASP A 16 10.64 -1.79 2.20
CA ASP A 16 11.61 -2.71 2.81
C ASP A 16 12.85 -2.91 1.92
N THR A 17 13.76 -3.79 2.35
CA THR A 17 14.99 -4.16 1.62
C THR A 17 14.73 -4.82 0.27
N TYR A 18 13.50 -5.27 0.01
CA TYR A 18 13.07 -5.87 -1.25
C TYR A 18 12.17 -4.92 -2.06
N GLU A 19 12.18 -3.64 -1.72
CA GLU A 19 11.34 -2.59 -2.32
C GLU A 19 9.82 -2.83 -2.21
N ARG A 20 9.38 -3.69 -1.29
CA ARG A 20 7.96 -3.93 -1.05
C ARG A 20 7.39 -2.80 -0.22
N VAL A 21 6.16 -2.42 -0.54
CA VAL A 21 5.44 -1.40 0.22
C VAL A 21 5.02 -1.99 1.56
N VAL A 22 5.48 -1.34 2.62
CA VAL A 22 5.27 -1.72 4.02
C VAL A 22 4.52 -0.59 4.73
N CYS A 23 3.58 -0.95 5.59
CA CYS A 23 2.92 0.00 6.47
C CYS A 23 3.94 0.54 7.49
N ALA A 24 4.11 1.86 7.57
CA ALA A 24 5.06 2.46 8.50
C ALA A 24 4.68 2.24 9.97
N GLU A 25 3.39 2.11 10.27
CA GLU A 25 2.89 1.90 11.64
C GLU A 25 2.99 0.44 12.10
N CYS A 26 2.67 -0.51 11.22
CA CYS A 26 2.62 -1.94 11.56
C CYS A 26 3.88 -2.72 11.17
N GLU A 27 4.76 -2.11 10.37
CA GLU A 27 5.96 -2.74 9.80
C GLU A 27 5.67 -4.05 9.04
N LYS A 28 4.43 -4.19 8.52
CA LYS A 28 4.00 -5.32 7.71
C LYS A 28 3.90 -4.99 6.22
N PRO A 29 4.28 -5.92 5.34
CA PRO A 29 4.04 -5.77 3.91
C PRO A 29 2.55 -5.72 3.62
N LEU A 30 2.15 -4.80 2.75
CA LEU A 30 0.76 -4.65 2.35
C LEU A 30 0.30 -5.84 1.49
N LYS A 31 -0.94 -6.28 1.72
CA LYS A 31 -1.62 -7.22 0.84
C LYS A 31 -2.11 -6.50 -0.40
N THR A 32 -2.09 -7.22 -1.52
CA THR A 32 -2.52 -6.72 -2.82
C THR A 32 -3.86 -7.33 -3.16
N GLU A 33 -4.82 -6.48 -3.49
CA GLU A 33 -6.10 -6.87 -4.06
C GLU A 33 -6.14 -6.31 -5.48
N ASN A 34 -6.09 -7.21 -6.46
CA ASN A 34 -6.17 -6.87 -7.87
C ASN A 34 -7.56 -7.26 -8.37
N ASP A 35 -8.31 -6.27 -8.82
CA ASP A 35 -9.57 -6.49 -9.50
C ASP A 35 -9.33 -6.45 -11.02
N PRO A 36 -9.63 -7.52 -11.77
CA PRO A 36 -9.35 -7.63 -13.20
C PRO A 36 -10.12 -6.61 -14.06
N ASP A 37 -11.19 -6.00 -13.53
CA ASP A 37 -12.00 -5.00 -14.22
C ASP A 37 -11.54 -3.55 -13.94
N THR A 38 -10.50 -3.38 -13.10
CA THR A 38 -9.96 -2.07 -12.75
C THR A 38 -8.47 -1.93 -13.06
N ILE A 39 -8.07 -0.71 -13.44
CA ILE A 39 -6.66 -0.39 -13.75
C ILE A 39 -5.87 -0.13 -12.44
N SER A 40 -6.57 0.06 -11.32
CA SER A 40 -5.95 0.30 -10.02
C SER A 40 -5.83 -0.97 -9.20
N THR A 41 -4.75 -1.05 -8.44
CA THR A 41 -4.50 -2.10 -7.46
C THR A 41 -4.76 -1.55 -6.07
N ILE A 42 -5.55 -2.23 -5.25
CA ILE A 42 -5.75 -1.85 -3.85
C ILE A 42 -4.69 -2.54 -3.00
N ARG A 43 -3.97 -1.75 -2.19
CA ARG A 43 -3.04 -2.25 -1.18
C ARG A 43 -3.68 -2.08 0.19
N ARG A 44 -3.81 -3.15 0.96
CA ARG A 44 -4.39 -3.14 2.32
C ARG A 44 -3.39 -3.64 3.35
N CYS A 45 -3.27 -2.92 4.47
CA CYS A 45 -2.48 -3.40 5.61
C CYS A 45 -3.26 -4.50 6.34
N PRO A 46 -2.67 -5.68 6.58
CA PRO A 46 -3.36 -6.78 7.27
C PRO A 46 -3.67 -6.51 8.75
N ASP A 47 -2.95 -5.57 9.39
CA ASP A 47 -3.05 -5.33 10.83
C ASP A 47 -3.96 -4.13 11.16
N CYS A 48 -3.69 -2.94 10.60
CA CYS A 48 -4.51 -1.75 10.84
C CYS A 48 -5.69 -1.60 9.86
N GLY A 49 -5.77 -2.44 8.82
CA GLY A 49 -6.85 -2.40 7.83
C GLY A 49 -6.81 -1.18 6.89
N ALA A 50 -5.80 -0.31 6.99
CA ALA A 50 -5.67 0.85 6.12
C ALA A 50 -5.50 0.44 4.65
N GLU A 51 -6.03 1.28 3.76
CA GLU A 51 -6.14 0.99 2.33
C GLU A 51 -5.57 2.13 1.48
N TRP A 52 -4.80 1.75 0.47
CA TRP A 52 -4.17 2.66 -0.47
C TRP A 52 -4.38 2.18 -1.90
N GLU A 53 -4.57 3.13 -2.80
CA GLU A 53 -4.75 2.86 -4.22
C GLU A 53 -3.42 3.01 -4.97
N GLU A 54 -3.08 2.04 -5.81
CA GLU A 54 -1.92 2.07 -6.69
C GLU A 54 -2.40 2.06 -8.14
N ILE A 55 -2.36 3.23 -8.78
CA ILE A 55 -2.61 3.36 -10.22
C ILE A 55 -1.28 3.16 -10.94
N ARG A 56 -1.23 2.18 -11.85
CA ARG A 56 -0.02 1.81 -12.59
C ARG A 56 0.32 2.82 -13.68
#